data_AF-A0A662IJZ4-F1
#
_entry.id   AF-A0A662IJZ4-F1
#
_cell.length_a   1.000
_cell.length_b   1.000
_cell.length_c   1.000
_cell.angle_alpha   90.00
_cell.angle_beta   90.00
_cell.angle_gamma   90.00
#
_symmetry.space_group_name_H-M   'P 1'
#
loop_
_entity.id
_entity.type
_entity.pdbx_description
1 polymer ?
#
loop_
_entity_poly.entity_id
_entity_poly.type
_entity_poly.pdbx_seq_one_letter_code
_entity_poly.pdbx_strand_id
1 'polypeptide(L)'
;SDIINFSKLGVPQTRQRLIIIGIRKDLASSKGLIWLWQVRSKIRKTLSDGSRLISKYPLTSMEVFEGKTLPDLQDKYVEIMKEYDGIWEEVGTKKAWEWKRKVWDRLTFDIIEDYLFVNRISKHTREELESAFDEHAKLLKEMKYYGVRVSSVNPPDKSNIMRKEAKAVVERLKRIPPDENHEFVRGTVWEVEGRGMSLIYRRLHPLKPSYTVVAYGGGGTWGYHYERSRGVLTNRERARLQTFPDTFLFKGTRSQVRAQIGEAVPPLVAKRIASVLVEVLDDL
;
A
#
# COMPACT_ATOMS: atom_id res chain seq x y z
N SER A 1 -19.87 14.05 6.30
CA SER A 1 -18.50 13.51 6.47
C SER A 1 -18.58 12.00 6.42
N ASP A 2 -17.49 11.33 6.04
CA ASP A 2 -17.41 9.85 6.05
C ASP A 2 -15.97 9.40 6.27
N ILE A 3 -15.78 8.17 6.77
CA ILE A 3 -14.46 7.54 6.92
C ILE A 3 -14.19 6.71 5.67
N ILE A 4 -13.21 7.15 4.89
CA ILE A 4 -12.87 6.51 3.62
C ILE A 4 -11.57 5.74 3.77
N ASN A 5 -11.58 4.48 3.33
CA ASN A 5 -10.36 3.68 3.18
C ASN A 5 -9.81 3.86 1.76
N PHE A 6 -8.65 4.48 1.65
CA PHE A 6 -8.04 4.80 0.35
C PHE A 6 -7.69 3.57 -0.49
N SER A 7 -7.51 2.38 0.11
CA SER A 7 -7.28 1.17 -0.68
C SER A 7 -8.46 0.79 -1.57
N LYS A 8 -9.68 1.15 -1.17
CA LYS A 8 -10.90 0.96 -1.97
C LYS A 8 -10.99 1.92 -3.16
N LEU A 9 -10.14 2.95 -3.20
CA LEU A 9 -10.08 3.95 -4.27
C LEU A 9 -8.88 3.72 -5.20
N GLY A 10 -8.21 2.57 -5.10
CA GLY A 10 -7.08 2.19 -5.97
C GLY A 10 -5.71 2.63 -5.45
N VAL A 11 -5.63 3.21 -4.26
CA VAL A 11 -4.34 3.48 -3.61
C VAL A 11 -3.78 2.15 -3.10
N PRO A 12 -2.53 1.77 -3.40
CA PRO A 12 -1.91 0.54 -2.91
C PRO A 12 -1.50 0.64 -1.43
N GLN A 13 -2.30 1.29 -0.59
CA GLN A 13 -2.07 1.54 0.82
C GLN A 13 -3.38 1.54 1.59
N THR A 14 -3.42 0.79 2.71
CA THR A 14 -4.52 0.85 3.67
C THR A 14 -4.37 2.09 4.55
N ARG A 15 -5.24 3.08 4.34
CA ARG A 15 -5.29 4.34 5.09
C ARG A 15 -6.74 4.80 5.20
N GLN A 16 -7.26 4.83 6.43
CA GLN A 16 -8.57 5.39 6.72
C GLN A 16 -8.46 6.86 7.08
N ARG A 17 -9.28 7.72 6.48
CA ARG A 17 -9.33 9.15 6.78
C ARG A 17 -10.77 9.64 6.85
N LEU A 18 -11.05 10.51 7.82
CA LEU A 18 -12.30 11.27 7.87
C LEU A 18 -12.22 12.38 6.81
N ILE A 19 -13.16 12.39 5.87
CA ILE A 19 -13.29 13.47 4.89
C ILE A 19 -14.55 14.27 5.23
N ILE A 20 -14.37 15.59 5.33
CA ILE A 20 -15.44 16.56 5.58
C ILE A 20 -15.48 17.48 4.36
N ILE A 21 -16.63 17.51 3.70
CA ILE A 21 -16.91 18.43 2.60
C ILE A 21 -18.04 19.34 3.08
N GLY A 22 -17.76 20.63 3.10
CA GLY A 22 -18.72 21.68 3.43
C GLY A 22 -19.02 22.53 2.20
N ILE A 23 -20.29 22.88 2.00
CA ILE A 23 -20.72 23.82 0.98
C ILE A 23 -21.06 25.12 1.70
N ARG A 24 -20.53 26.25 1.22
CA ARG A 24 -20.84 27.55 1.81
C ARG A 24 -22.32 27.89 1.60
N LYS A 25 -22.93 28.48 2.62
CA LYS A 25 -24.39 28.76 2.63
C LYS A 25 -24.81 29.65 1.45
N ASP A 26 -24.04 30.68 1.14
CA ASP A 26 -24.33 31.63 0.05
C ASP A 26 -24.42 30.93 -1.31
N LEU A 27 -23.58 29.93 -1.58
CA LEU A 27 -23.60 29.15 -2.82
C LEU A 27 -24.81 28.21 -2.94
N ALA A 28 -25.38 27.78 -1.81
CA ALA A 28 -26.50 26.83 -1.78
C ALA A 28 -27.87 27.50 -1.60
N SER A 29 -27.91 28.81 -1.33
CA SER A 29 -29.14 29.54 -0.93
C SER A 29 -30.28 29.42 -1.94
N SER A 30 -29.98 29.36 -3.24
CA SER A 30 -30.97 29.31 -4.33
C SER A 30 -31.32 27.90 -4.81
N LYS A 31 -30.57 26.86 -4.38
CA LYS A 31 -30.67 25.49 -4.93
C LYS A 31 -31.57 24.56 -4.10
N GLY A 32 -31.85 24.91 -2.84
CA GLY A 32 -32.73 24.15 -1.96
C GLY A 32 -32.16 22.81 -1.47
N LEU A 33 -32.94 22.09 -0.65
CA LEU A 33 -32.49 20.89 0.06
C LEU A 33 -32.25 19.68 -0.89
N ILE A 34 -33.05 19.57 -1.95
CA ILE A 34 -33.00 18.44 -2.89
C ILE A 34 -31.65 18.39 -3.61
N TRP A 35 -31.16 19.54 -4.06
CA TRP A 35 -29.85 19.66 -4.70
C TRP A 35 -28.72 19.25 -3.75
N LEU A 36 -28.77 19.67 -2.48
CA LEU A 36 -27.78 19.25 -1.46
C LEU A 36 -27.75 17.72 -1.25
N TRP A 37 -28.92 17.06 -1.30
CA TRP A 37 -29.00 15.60 -1.25
C TRP A 37 -28.41 14.93 -2.48
N GLN A 38 -28.63 15.48 -3.68
CA GLN A 38 -28.03 14.98 -4.92
C GLN A 38 -26.50 15.09 -4.88
N VAL A 39 -25.97 16.25 -4.48
CA VAL A 39 -24.53 16.47 -4.30
C VAL A 39 -23.94 15.48 -3.30
N ARG A 40 -24.59 15.32 -2.14
CA ARG A 40 -24.17 14.34 -1.12
C ARG A 40 -24.13 12.92 -1.67
N SER A 41 -25.14 12.53 -2.47
CA SER A 41 -25.22 11.21 -3.09
C SER A 41 -24.09 10.98 -4.09
N LYS A 42 -23.84 11.95 -4.98
CA LYS A 42 -22.73 11.92 -5.96
C LYS A 42 -21.36 11.77 -5.27
N ILE A 43 -21.12 12.57 -4.22
CA ILE A 43 -19.90 12.49 -3.40
C ILE A 43 -19.73 11.11 -2.77
N ARG A 44 -20.78 10.58 -2.13
CA ARG A 44 -20.72 9.25 -1.51
C ARG A 44 -20.45 8.17 -2.54
N LYS A 45 -21.14 8.17 -3.67
CA LYS A 45 -20.92 7.18 -4.73
C LYS A 45 -19.44 7.18 -5.18
N THR A 46 -18.85 8.35 -5.39
CA THR A 46 -17.47 8.42 -5.88
C THR A 46 -16.41 8.07 -4.82
N LEU A 47 -16.66 8.45 -3.55
CA LEU A 47 -15.69 8.27 -2.47
C LEU A 47 -15.88 6.98 -1.65
N SER A 48 -17.06 6.36 -1.72
CA SER A 48 -17.41 5.12 -1.02
C SER A 48 -17.48 3.92 -1.96
N ASP A 49 -17.90 4.13 -3.22
CA ASP A 49 -18.01 3.10 -4.25
C ASP A 49 -16.94 3.28 -5.34
N GLY A 50 -15.66 3.40 -4.92
CA GLY A 50 -14.57 3.07 -5.85
C GLY A 50 -14.87 1.73 -6.52
N SER A 51 -14.38 1.48 -7.75
CA SER A 51 -14.85 0.34 -8.55
C SER A 51 -15.03 -0.89 -7.67
N ARG A 52 -16.24 -1.49 -7.73
CA ARG A 52 -16.62 -2.62 -6.89
C ARG A 52 -15.55 -3.73 -6.93
N LEU A 53 -14.86 -3.85 -8.07
CA LEU A 53 -13.72 -4.71 -8.26
C LEU A 53 -12.51 -4.25 -7.44
N ILE A 54 -11.99 -3.02 -7.57
CA ILE A 54 -10.88 -2.51 -6.74
C ILE A 54 -11.16 -2.64 -5.23
N SER A 55 -12.39 -2.38 -4.78
CA SER A 55 -12.70 -2.54 -3.35
C SER A 55 -12.64 -4.00 -2.89
N LYS A 56 -12.86 -4.96 -3.78
CA LYS A 56 -12.83 -6.40 -3.48
C LYS A 56 -11.44 -7.00 -3.73
N TYR A 57 -10.78 -6.55 -4.78
CA TYR A 57 -9.46 -6.96 -5.25
C TYR A 57 -8.56 -5.72 -5.19
N PRO A 58 -7.87 -5.48 -4.06
CA PRO A 58 -7.12 -4.25 -3.89
C PRO A 58 -5.73 -4.33 -4.58
N LEU A 59 -5.32 -3.21 -5.16
CA LEU A 59 -3.99 -3.07 -5.76
C LEU A 59 -2.86 -3.31 -4.74
N THR A 60 -1.85 -4.07 -5.15
CA THR A 60 -0.82 -4.57 -4.21
C THR A 60 0.48 -3.78 -4.26
N SER A 61 1.30 -3.93 -3.22
CA SER A 61 2.63 -3.32 -3.13
C SER A 61 3.56 -3.80 -4.26
N MET A 62 3.48 -5.09 -4.60
CA MET A 62 4.30 -5.69 -5.65
C MET A 62 3.95 -5.12 -7.03
N GLU A 63 2.66 -5.00 -7.36
CA GLU A 63 2.25 -4.47 -8.67
C GLU A 63 2.73 -3.04 -8.90
N VAL A 64 2.68 -2.19 -7.88
CA VAL A 64 3.13 -0.79 -8.00
C VAL A 64 4.65 -0.64 -8.00
N PHE A 65 5.39 -1.57 -7.40
CA PHE A 65 6.85 -1.58 -7.48
C PHE A 65 7.34 -2.16 -8.80
N GLU A 66 6.68 -3.17 -9.32
CA GLU A 66 7.08 -3.85 -10.56
C GLU A 66 6.52 -3.19 -11.81
N GLY A 67 5.43 -2.43 -11.69
CA GLY A 67 4.73 -1.84 -12.83
C GLY A 67 3.98 -2.87 -13.68
N LYS A 68 3.62 -4.02 -13.10
CA LYS A 68 2.90 -5.11 -13.77
C LYS A 68 1.77 -5.59 -12.88
N THR A 69 0.80 -6.30 -13.45
CA THR A 69 -0.26 -6.97 -12.68
C THR A 69 0.22 -8.31 -12.14
N LEU A 70 -0.47 -8.86 -11.14
CA LEU A 70 -0.07 -10.13 -10.50
C LEU A 70 0.09 -11.32 -11.47
N PRO A 71 -0.78 -11.54 -12.48
CA PRO A 71 -0.59 -12.65 -13.43
C PRO A 71 0.79 -12.66 -14.12
N ASP A 72 1.41 -11.49 -14.32
CA ASP A 72 2.72 -11.35 -14.96
C ASP A 72 3.91 -11.43 -13.96
N LEU A 73 3.64 -11.74 -12.68
CA LEU A 73 4.61 -11.66 -11.58
C LEU A 73 4.76 -12.98 -10.82
N GLN A 74 4.21 -14.08 -11.34
CA GLN A 74 4.26 -15.42 -10.76
C GLN A 74 5.68 -15.83 -10.32
N ASP A 75 6.65 -15.83 -11.23
CA ASP A 75 8.01 -16.29 -10.93
C ASP A 75 8.69 -15.44 -9.85
N LYS A 76 8.52 -14.12 -9.94
CA LYS A 76 9.07 -13.19 -8.95
C LYS A 76 8.44 -13.39 -7.58
N TYR A 77 7.13 -13.62 -7.51
CA TYR A 77 6.44 -13.92 -6.26
C TYR A 77 7.01 -15.20 -5.61
N VAL A 78 7.14 -16.27 -6.39
CA VAL A 78 7.69 -17.54 -5.90
C VAL A 78 9.12 -17.38 -5.42
N GLU A 79 9.98 -16.69 -6.18
CA GLU A 79 11.35 -16.38 -5.79
C GLU A 79 11.40 -15.71 -4.41
N ILE A 80 10.61 -14.63 -4.24
CA ILE A 80 10.56 -13.86 -2.98
C ILE A 80 10.07 -14.70 -1.82
N MET A 81 8.97 -15.43 -2.00
CA MET A 81 8.38 -16.18 -0.89
C MET A 81 9.27 -17.34 -0.48
N LYS A 82 9.93 -18.02 -1.43
CA LYS A 82 10.87 -19.10 -1.12
C LYS A 82 12.11 -18.63 -0.35
N GLU A 83 12.50 -17.35 -0.44
CA GLU A 83 13.56 -16.82 0.43
C GLU A 83 13.22 -16.98 1.92
N TYR A 84 11.95 -17.10 2.29
CA TYR A 84 11.48 -17.24 3.68
C TYR A 84 11.35 -18.67 4.19
N ASP A 85 11.66 -19.67 3.36
CA ASP A 85 11.60 -21.07 3.77
C ASP A 85 12.53 -21.34 4.97
N GLY A 86 12.07 -22.14 5.93
CA GLY A 86 12.78 -22.49 7.15
C GLY A 86 12.88 -21.38 8.22
N ILE A 87 12.30 -20.18 7.99
CA ILE A 87 12.44 -19.06 8.93
C ILE A 87 11.89 -19.35 10.34
N TRP A 88 10.89 -20.24 10.45
CA TRP A 88 10.32 -20.63 11.74
C TRP A 88 11.28 -21.44 12.60
N GLU A 89 12.12 -22.27 11.97
CA GLU A 89 13.18 -23.03 12.63
C GLU A 89 14.32 -22.10 13.04
N GLU A 90 14.71 -21.20 12.15
CA GLU A 90 15.75 -20.22 12.42
C GLU A 90 15.38 -19.29 13.60
N VAL A 91 14.12 -18.86 13.66
CA VAL A 91 13.64 -17.95 14.71
C VAL A 91 13.24 -18.67 15.99
N GLY A 92 12.65 -19.86 15.88
CA GLY A 92 12.35 -20.75 17.01
C GLY A 92 11.29 -20.25 17.99
N THR A 93 10.64 -19.10 17.75
CA THR A 93 9.63 -18.55 18.67
C THR A 93 8.26 -19.19 18.44
N LYS A 94 7.39 -19.17 19.47
CA LYS A 94 5.98 -19.60 19.34
C LYS A 94 5.27 -18.89 18.19
N LYS A 95 5.51 -17.59 18.02
CA LYS A 95 4.93 -16.78 16.95
C LYS A 95 5.39 -17.25 15.56
N ALA A 96 6.66 -17.63 15.42
CA ALA A 96 7.19 -18.13 14.16
C ALA A 96 6.56 -19.49 13.75
N TRP A 97 6.41 -20.42 14.70
CA TRP A 97 5.70 -21.68 14.46
C TRP A 97 4.21 -21.48 14.19
N GLU A 98 3.56 -20.52 14.85
CA GLU A 98 2.18 -20.15 14.53
C GLU A 98 2.04 -19.57 13.12
N TRP A 99 2.97 -18.73 12.69
CA TRP A 99 3.01 -18.18 11.33
C TRP A 99 3.20 -19.28 10.31
N LYS A 100 4.11 -20.23 10.54
CA LYS A 100 4.27 -21.41 9.67
C LYS A 100 2.93 -22.10 9.43
N ARG A 101 2.25 -22.50 10.51
CA ARG A 101 0.97 -23.22 10.43
C ARG A 101 -0.17 -22.39 9.81
N LYS A 102 -0.26 -21.10 10.14
CA LYS A 102 -1.38 -20.24 9.75
C LYS A 102 -1.21 -19.58 8.39
N VAL A 103 0.03 -19.44 7.92
CA VAL A 103 0.39 -18.71 6.70
C VAL A 103 1.18 -19.61 5.77
N TRP A 104 2.40 -20.00 6.13
CA TRP A 104 3.32 -20.72 5.24
C TRP A 104 2.75 -22.04 4.69
N ASP A 105 2.26 -22.91 5.58
CA ASP A 105 1.73 -24.23 5.24
C ASP A 105 0.45 -24.16 4.39
N ARG A 106 -0.11 -22.96 4.23
CA ARG A 106 -1.31 -22.71 3.42
C ARG A 106 -0.99 -22.01 2.10
N LEU A 107 0.25 -21.59 1.88
CA LEU A 107 0.66 -21.03 0.60
C LEU A 107 0.72 -22.14 -0.44
N THR A 108 0.13 -21.86 -1.59
CA THR A 108 0.13 -22.73 -2.76
C THR A 108 1.30 -22.43 -3.68
N PHE A 109 1.94 -21.25 -3.51
CA PHE A 109 2.88 -20.66 -4.44
C PHE A 109 2.29 -20.38 -5.83
N ASP A 110 0.97 -20.41 -5.97
CA ASP A 110 0.26 -19.76 -7.07
C ASP A 110 -0.09 -18.33 -6.65
N ILE A 111 0.37 -17.33 -7.41
CA ILE A 111 0.26 -15.93 -7.02
C ILE A 111 -1.19 -15.47 -6.88
N ILE A 112 -2.12 -16.03 -7.65
CA ILE A 112 -3.53 -15.63 -7.66
C ILE A 112 -4.24 -16.27 -6.48
N GLU A 113 -4.05 -17.57 -6.25
CA GLU A 113 -4.61 -18.27 -5.09
C GLU A 113 -4.09 -17.69 -3.77
N ASP A 114 -2.78 -17.42 -3.69
CA ASP A 114 -2.19 -16.84 -2.48
C ASP A 114 -2.62 -15.37 -2.31
N TYR A 115 -2.81 -14.62 -3.39
CA TYR A 115 -3.39 -13.26 -3.33
C TYR A 115 -4.81 -13.27 -2.76
N LEU A 116 -5.66 -14.17 -3.26
CA LEU A 116 -7.03 -14.35 -2.77
C LEU A 116 -7.04 -14.74 -1.28
N PHE A 117 -6.18 -15.69 -0.91
CA PHE A 117 -6.05 -16.16 0.47
C PHE A 117 -5.66 -15.03 1.42
N VAL A 118 -4.58 -14.30 1.12
CA VAL A 118 -4.05 -13.28 2.05
C VAL A 118 -4.94 -12.04 2.14
N ASN A 119 -5.72 -11.74 1.09
CA ASN A 119 -6.72 -10.67 1.09
C ASN A 119 -8.12 -11.12 1.53
N ARG A 120 -8.28 -12.41 1.91
CA ARG A 120 -9.53 -13.00 2.43
C ARG A 120 -10.69 -12.93 1.43
N ILE A 121 -10.40 -13.19 0.17
CA ILE A 121 -11.38 -13.17 -0.92
C ILE A 121 -11.81 -14.61 -1.22
N SER A 122 -13.01 -14.99 -0.77
CA SER A 122 -13.49 -16.38 -0.89
C SER A 122 -14.46 -16.63 -2.04
N LYS A 123 -15.21 -15.62 -2.49
CA LYS A 123 -16.18 -15.72 -3.59
C LYS A 123 -15.68 -14.94 -4.77
N HIS A 124 -15.40 -15.61 -5.88
CA HIS A 124 -14.93 -14.98 -7.12
C HIS A 124 -15.29 -15.86 -8.33
N THR A 125 -15.28 -15.26 -9.53
CA THR A 125 -15.27 -16.02 -10.79
C THR A 125 -14.00 -15.66 -11.57
N ARG A 126 -13.67 -16.44 -12.58
CA ARG A 126 -12.52 -16.18 -13.44
C ARG A 126 -12.67 -14.84 -14.18
N GLU A 127 -13.86 -14.57 -14.72
CA GLU A 127 -14.17 -13.34 -15.45
C GLU A 127 -14.08 -12.11 -14.53
N GLU A 128 -14.48 -12.26 -13.26
CA GLU A 128 -14.36 -11.20 -12.26
C GLU A 128 -12.88 -10.89 -11.94
N LEU A 129 -12.04 -11.92 -11.85
CA LEU A 129 -10.59 -11.77 -11.64
C LEU A 129 -9.90 -11.12 -12.83
N GLU A 130 -10.19 -11.58 -14.04
CA GLU A 130 -9.66 -10.99 -15.29
C GLU A 130 -10.03 -9.49 -15.35
N SER A 131 -11.29 -9.16 -15.06
CA SER A 131 -11.76 -7.77 -15.00
C SER A 131 -11.06 -6.95 -13.91
N ALA A 132 -10.79 -7.55 -12.75
CA ALA A 132 -10.09 -6.88 -11.66
C ALA A 132 -8.63 -6.54 -12.02
N PHE A 133 -7.91 -7.48 -12.66
CA PHE A 133 -6.53 -7.22 -13.09
C PHE A 133 -6.46 -6.26 -14.28
N ASP A 134 -7.48 -6.22 -15.14
CA ASP A 134 -7.62 -5.15 -16.15
C ASP A 134 -7.77 -3.78 -15.50
N GLU A 135 -8.54 -3.67 -14.41
CA GLU A 135 -8.63 -2.43 -13.63
C GLU A 135 -7.31 -2.07 -12.94
N HIS A 136 -6.58 -3.04 -12.41
CA HIS A 136 -5.23 -2.82 -11.88
C HIS A 136 -4.30 -2.25 -12.97
N ALA A 137 -4.30 -2.84 -14.17
CA ALA A 137 -3.52 -2.35 -15.29
C ALA A 137 -3.90 -0.91 -15.67
N LYS A 138 -5.21 -0.57 -15.68
CA LYS A 138 -5.68 0.81 -15.92
C LYS A 138 -5.18 1.78 -14.84
N LEU A 139 -5.23 1.40 -13.57
CA LEU A 139 -4.69 2.23 -12.47
C LEU A 139 -3.18 2.42 -12.57
N LEU A 140 -2.43 1.36 -12.88
CA LEU A 140 -0.99 1.44 -13.11
C LEU A 140 -0.66 2.38 -14.28
N LYS A 141 -1.45 2.35 -15.36
CA LYS A 141 -1.31 3.28 -16.50
C LYS A 141 -1.65 4.72 -16.10
N GLU A 142 -2.73 4.93 -15.35
CA GLU A 142 -3.15 6.25 -14.84
C GLU A 142 -2.04 6.89 -13.98
N MET A 143 -1.38 6.11 -13.13
CA MET A 143 -0.25 6.55 -12.30
C MET A 143 1.09 6.61 -13.05
N LYS A 144 1.12 6.16 -14.32
CA LYS A 144 2.32 6.04 -15.17
C LYS A 144 3.38 5.05 -14.63
N TYR A 145 2.93 4.01 -13.93
CA TYR A 145 3.80 2.93 -13.43
C TYR A 145 3.82 1.71 -14.36
N TYR A 146 2.80 1.52 -15.18
CA TYR A 146 2.68 0.32 -16.02
C TYR A 146 3.88 0.18 -16.96
N GLY A 147 4.51 -1.00 -16.94
CA GLY A 147 5.75 -1.31 -17.67
C GLY A 147 7.04 -0.77 -17.04
N VAL A 148 6.98 -0.03 -15.92
CA VAL A 148 8.14 0.63 -15.31
C VAL A 148 8.35 0.14 -13.88
N ARG A 149 9.44 -0.61 -13.68
CA ARG A 149 9.89 -1.05 -12.35
C ARG A 149 10.44 0.13 -11.55
N VAL A 150 10.02 0.30 -10.30
CA VAL A 150 10.48 1.41 -9.45
C VAL A 150 12.00 1.40 -9.28
N SER A 151 12.62 0.23 -9.22
CA SER A 151 14.07 0.11 -9.06
C SER A 151 14.87 0.54 -10.29
N SER A 152 14.26 0.63 -11.48
CA SER A 152 14.92 1.17 -12.68
C SER A 152 14.77 2.69 -12.82
N VAL A 153 13.95 3.33 -11.98
CA VAL A 153 13.73 4.77 -12.03
C VAL A 153 14.87 5.50 -11.33
N ASN A 154 15.47 6.50 -11.99
CA ASN A 154 16.55 7.31 -11.43
C ASN A 154 16.19 8.80 -11.43
N PRO A 155 15.33 9.25 -10.49
CA PRO A 155 14.85 10.62 -10.47
C PRO A 155 15.95 11.58 -9.99
N PRO A 156 16.06 12.80 -10.55
CA PRO A 156 17.08 13.80 -10.16
C PRO A 156 17.12 14.14 -8.66
N ASP A 157 15.99 13.99 -7.97
CA ASP A 157 15.85 14.26 -6.53
C ASP A 157 16.46 13.17 -5.62
N LYS A 158 17.07 12.13 -6.22
CA LYS A 158 17.72 11.02 -5.50
C LYS A 158 16.78 10.26 -4.55
N SER A 159 15.46 10.38 -4.74
CA SER A 159 14.45 9.73 -3.90
C SER A 159 14.48 8.20 -3.99
N ASN A 160 15.03 7.64 -5.07
CA ASN A 160 15.15 6.18 -5.24
C ASN A 160 16.46 5.58 -4.70
N ILE A 161 17.29 6.36 -4.01
CA ILE A 161 18.53 5.84 -3.42
C ILE A 161 18.21 4.96 -2.20
N MET A 162 18.65 3.71 -2.27
CA MET A 162 18.61 2.73 -1.18
C MET A 162 19.48 3.16 0.00
N ARG A 163 19.03 2.87 1.21
CA ARG A 163 19.81 3.12 2.42
C ARG A 163 20.70 1.91 2.69
N LYS A 164 21.90 2.14 3.24
CA LYS A 164 22.66 1.09 3.92
C LYS A 164 22.22 1.05 5.37
N GLU A 165 21.65 -0.07 5.80
CA GLU A 165 21.29 -0.30 7.20
C GLU A 165 22.45 -0.89 7.99
N ALA A 166 22.44 -0.70 9.31
CA ALA A 166 23.38 -1.36 10.20
C ALA A 166 23.20 -2.89 10.13
N LYS A 167 24.28 -3.65 10.27
CA LYS A 167 24.28 -5.13 10.19
C LYS A 167 23.21 -5.76 11.08
N ALA A 168 23.06 -5.29 12.32
CA ALA A 168 22.04 -5.79 13.25
C ALA A 168 20.59 -5.57 12.76
N VAL A 169 20.33 -4.47 12.04
CA VAL A 169 19.02 -4.18 11.45
C VAL A 169 18.73 -5.13 10.29
N VAL A 170 19.73 -5.34 9.41
CA VAL A 170 19.63 -6.27 8.28
C VAL A 170 19.38 -7.69 8.76
N GLU A 171 20.19 -8.16 9.73
CA GLU A 171 20.05 -9.51 10.25
C GLU A 171 18.68 -9.73 10.91
N ARG A 172 18.16 -8.75 11.66
CA ARG A 172 16.79 -8.81 12.18
C ARG A 172 15.75 -8.92 11.06
N LEU A 173 15.85 -8.08 10.03
CA LEU A 173 14.87 -8.03 8.94
C LEU A 173 14.81 -9.33 8.13
N LYS A 174 15.92 -10.06 8.01
CA LYS A 174 15.97 -11.39 7.38
C LYS A 174 15.16 -12.45 8.13
N ARG A 175 14.88 -12.23 9.43
CA ARG A 175 14.09 -13.11 10.32
C ARG A 175 12.64 -12.66 10.49
N ILE A 176 12.23 -11.59 9.82
CA ILE A 176 10.84 -11.13 9.85
C ILE A 176 10.23 -11.42 8.46
N PRO A 177 9.22 -12.30 8.35
CA PRO A 177 8.58 -12.57 7.07
C PRO A 177 7.65 -11.43 6.62
N PRO A 178 7.15 -11.46 5.37
CA PRO A 178 6.19 -10.49 4.88
C PRO A 178 4.94 -10.43 5.75
N ASP A 179 4.36 -9.23 5.88
CA ASP A 179 3.24 -8.92 6.77
C ASP A 179 3.50 -9.06 8.27
N GLU A 180 4.71 -9.44 8.72
CA GLU A 180 5.08 -9.53 10.13
C GLU A 180 5.96 -8.34 10.57
N ASN A 181 6.25 -8.26 11.87
CA ASN A 181 6.98 -7.15 12.48
C ASN A 181 7.97 -7.62 13.57
N HIS A 182 8.55 -6.68 14.34
CA HIS A 182 9.52 -7.01 15.39
C HIS A 182 9.05 -8.05 16.43
N GLU A 183 7.74 -8.22 16.62
CA GLU A 183 7.24 -9.22 17.57
C GLU A 183 7.53 -10.65 17.13
N PHE A 184 7.74 -10.88 15.83
CA PHE A 184 8.10 -12.19 15.29
C PHE A 184 9.39 -12.75 15.90
N VAL A 185 10.31 -11.85 16.24
CA VAL A 185 11.64 -12.16 16.80
C VAL A 185 11.73 -11.83 18.30
N ARG A 186 10.61 -11.61 18.99
CA ARG A 186 10.59 -11.38 20.44
C ARG A 186 11.10 -12.63 21.18
N GLY A 187 11.96 -12.44 22.18
CA GLY A 187 12.63 -13.51 22.92
C GLY A 187 13.89 -14.06 22.25
N THR A 188 14.39 -13.41 21.20
CA THR A 188 15.60 -13.82 20.47
C THR A 188 16.69 -12.75 20.54
N VAL A 189 17.89 -13.07 20.05
CA VAL A 189 18.98 -12.10 19.90
C VAL A 189 18.65 -10.94 18.94
N TRP A 190 17.62 -11.09 18.10
CA TRP A 190 17.15 -10.05 17.19
C TRP A 190 16.03 -9.20 17.77
N GLU A 191 15.65 -9.39 19.04
CA GLU A 191 14.63 -8.59 19.69
C GLU A 191 14.98 -7.08 19.67
N VAL A 192 13.94 -6.26 19.69
CA VAL A 192 14.00 -4.83 20.01
C VAL A 192 12.88 -4.49 20.95
N GLU A 193 13.10 -3.49 21.80
CA GLU A 193 12.07 -2.95 22.67
C GLU A 193 10.89 -2.46 21.82
N GLY A 194 9.81 -3.24 21.86
CA GLY A 194 8.56 -2.92 21.21
C GLY A 194 7.68 -2.16 22.18
N ARG A 195 7.50 -0.85 21.99
CA ARG A 195 6.52 -0.06 22.77
C ARG A 195 5.06 -0.36 22.35
N GLY A 196 4.73 -1.62 22.08
CA GLY A 196 3.43 -2.07 21.56
C GLY A 196 3.07 -1.56 20.16
N MET A 197 3.99 -0.88 19.44
CA MET A 197 3.69 -0.28 18.14
C MET A 197 3.79 -1.31 17.00
N SER A 198 2.67 -1.56 16.32
CA SER A 198 2.55 -2.58 15.27
C SER A 198 3.41 -2.32 14.02
N LEU A 199 3.83 -1.06 13.78
CA LEU A 199 4.63 -0.63 12.63
C LEU A 199 6.14 -0.82 12.81
N ILE A 200 6.64 -1.08 14.03
CA ILE A 200 8.06 -1.30 14.29
C ILE A 200 8.53 -2.56 13.55
N TYR A 201 9.48 -2.40 12.63
CA TYR A 201 9.99 -3.47 11.73
C TYR A 201 8.91 -4.17 10.89
N ARG A 202 7.75 -3.53 10.66
CA ARG A 202 6.68 -4.11 9.82
C ARG A 202 7.12 -4.18 8.36
N ARG A 203 7.22 -5.40 7.83
CA ARG A 203 7.47 -5.64 6.40
C ARG A 203 6.19 -5.54 5.61
N LEU A 204 6.30 -5.01 4.39
CA LEU A 204 5.21 -5.10 3.43
C LEU A 204 4.92 -6.57 3.10
N HIS A 205 3.70 -6.85 2.67
CA HIS A 205 3.37 -8.09 1.98
C HIS A 205 3.32 -7.81 0.47
N PRO A 206 3.93 -8.64 -0.39
CA PRO A 206 3.94 -8.40 -1.83
C PRO A 206 2.53 -8.32 -2.41
N LEU A 207 1.65 -9.22 -1.96
CA LEU A 207 0.27 -9.37 -2.45
C LEU A 207 -0.77 -8.56 -1.67
N LYS A 208 -0.39 -7.57 -0.85
CA LYS A 208 -1.36 -6.70 -0.13
C LYS A 208 -1.06 -5.22 -0.39
N PRO A 209 -2.07 -4.35 -0.21
CA PRO A 209 -1.83 -2.93 0.00
C PRO A 209 -0.86 -2.72 1.16
N SER A 210 -0.02 -1.70 1.08
CA SER A 210 0.90 -1.38 2.16
C SER A 210 0.17 -0.92 3.42
N TYR A 211 0.85 -1.02 4.55
CA TYR A 211 0.48 -0.24 5.75
C TYR A 211 0.66 1.25 5.49
N THR A 212 0.14 2.07 6.41
CA THR A 212 0.24 3.53 6.27
C THR A 212 1.71 3.98 6.23
N VAL A 213 2.10 4.66 5.14
CA VAL A 213 3.39 5.34 5.03
C VAL A 213 3.42 6.49 6.05
N VAL A 214 4.34 6.40 7.01
CA VAL A 214 4.49 7.37 8.10
C VAL A 214 5.48 8.49 7.74
N ALA A 215 5.07 9.73 8.02
CA ALA A 215 5.86 10.94 7.79
C ALA A 215 7.09 11.01 8.71
N TYR A 216 6.82 10.86 10.00
CA TYR A 216 7.82 10.90 11.06
C TYR A 216 7.91 9.56 11.76
N GLY A 217 9.07 9.31 12.35
CA GLY A 217 9.27 8.14 13.20
C GLY A 217 10.74 7.73 13.30
N GLY A 218 11.07 7.19 14.46
CA GLY A 218 12.32 6.48 14.75
C GLY A 218 12.01 5.08 15.30
N GLY A 219 13.01 4.40 15.85
CA GLY A 219 12.79 3.13 16.55
C GLY A 219 12.25 1.99 15.67
N GLY A 220 12.48 2.06 14.35
CA GLY A 220 12.13 0.98 13.43
C GLY A 220 10.82 1.16 12.67
N THR A 221 10.15 2.31 12.68
CA THR A 221 8.90 2.56 11.92
C THR A 221 9.12 3.05 10.49
N TRP A 222 10.21 2.65 9.83
CA TRP A 222 10.61 3.20 8.53
C TRP A 222 9.81 2.64 7.34
N GLY A 223 9.12 1.51 7.51
CA GLY A 223 8.55 0.72 6.42
C GLY A 223 9.63 -0.04 5.65
N TYR A 224 9.43 -1.34 5.48
CA TYR A 224 10.45 -2.25 4.95
C TYR A 224 9.91 -3.02 3.77
N HIS A 225 10.76 -3.17 2.76
CA HIS A 225 10.45 -3.91 1.55
C HIS A 225 10.10 -5.37 1.86
N TYR A 226 9.38 -6.07 0.97
CA TYR A 226 8.98 -7.47 1.19
C TYR A 226 10.05 -8.51 0.82
N GLU A 227 10.98 -8.22 -0.08
CA GLU A 227 12.13 -9.10 -0.40
C GLU A 227 13.04 -9.28 0.82
N ARG A 228 13.48 -10.51 1.15
CA ARG A 228 14.21 -10.82 2.40
C ARG A 228 15.56 -10.11 2.48
N SER A 229 16.21 -9.93 1.33
CA SER A 229 17.49 -9.25 1.18
C SER A 229 17.41 -7.73 1.35
N ARG A 230 16.20 -7.14 1.30
CA ARG A 230 15.98 -5.69 1.29
C ARG A 230 15.67 -5.13 2.68
N GLY A 231 16.11 -3.90 2.87
CA GLY A 231 15.92 -3.11 4.09
C GLY A 231 14.77 -2.12 4.00
N VAL A 232 15.07 -0.88 4.39
CA VAL A 232 14.13 0.24 4.41
C VAL A 232 13.71 0.60 2.99
N LEU A 233 12.43 0.91 2.78
CA LEU A 233 11.95 1.37 1.48
C LEU A 233 12.72 2.62 1.02
N THR A 234 12.89 2.82 -0.29
CA THR A 234 13.32 4.11 -0.84
C THR A 234 12.21 5.15 -0.68
N ASN A 235 12.54 6.43 -0.79
CA ASN A 235 11.49 7.45 -0.79
C ASN A 235 10.64 7.37 -2.06
N ARG A 236 11.19 6.91 -3.19
CA ARG A 236 10.43 6.70 -4.41
C ARG A 236 9.45 5.52 -4.29
N GLU A 237 9.83 4.43 -3.65
CA GLU A 237 8.91 3.34 -3.29
C GLU A 237 7.76 3.84 -2.41
N ARG A 238 8.06 4.63 -1.36
CA ARG A 238 7.01 5.27 -0.53
C ARG A 238 6.11 6.21 -1.34
N ALA A 239 6.69 6.98 -2.26
CA ALA A 239 5.97 7.88 -3.13
C ALA A 239 5.00 7.11 -4.04
N ARG A 240 5.42 5.98 -4.61
CA ARG A 240 4.54 5.11 -5.41
C ARG A 240 3.39 4.53 -4.58
N LEU A 241 3.64 4.11 -3.33
CA LEU A 241 2.58 3.67 -2.40
C LEU A 241 1.57 4.78 -2.10
N GLN A 242 2.03 6.04 -2.10
CA GLN A 242 1.21 7.23 -2.01
C GLN A 242 0.69 7.73 -3.36
N THR A 243 0.82 6.97 -4.45
CA THR A 243 0.32 7.30 -5.82
C THR A 243 0.94 8.56 -6.46
N PHE A 244 2.14 8.97 -6.03
CA PHE A 244 2.87 10.04 -6.71
C PHE A 244 3.49 9.54 -8.02
N PRO A 245 3.25 10.23 -9.16
CA PRO A 245 3.91 9.87 -10.40
C PRO A 245 5.44 9.98 -10.25
N ASP A 246 6.19 9.14 -10.96
CA ASP A 246 7.65 9.14 -10.86
C ASP A 246 8.30 10.45 -11.33
N THR A 247 7.58 11.23 -12.13
CA THR A 247 7.99 12.56 -12.58
C THR A 247 7.86 13.64 -11.50
N PHE A 248 7.18 13.37 -10.38
CA PHE A 248 7.09 14.31 -9.27
C PHE A 248 8.43 14.35 -8.53
N LEU A 249 9.04 15.53 -8.45
CA LEU A 249 10.31 15.75 -7.78
C LEU A 249 10.11 16.31 -6.37
N PHE A 250 10.77 15.71 -5.40
CA PHE A 250 10.76 16.17 -4.02
C PHE A 250 11.97 17.07 -3.74
N LYS A 251 11.85 17.99 -2.77
CA LYS A 251 12.93 18.90 -2.37
C LYS A 251 13.26 18.75 -0.89
N GLY A 252 14.54 18.83 -0.56
CA GLY A 252 15.05 18.81 0.81
C GLY A 252 15.86 17.56 1.15
N THR A 253 16.16 17.40 2.43
CA THR A 253 16.84 16.22 2.96
C THR A 253 15.97 14.97 2.84
N ARG A 254 16.59 13.79 2.88
CA ARG A 254 15.85 12.51 2.80
C ARG A 254 14.73 12.39 3.84
N SER A 255 14.95 12.89 5.06
CA SER A 255 13.95 12.88 6.13
C SER A 255 12.82 13.87 5.85
N GLN A 256 13.11 15.05 5.31
CA GLN A 256 12.10 16.02 4.88
C GLN A 256 11.24 15.47 3.73
N VAL A 257 11.86 14.79 2.76
CA VAL A 257 11.13 14.13 1.67
C VAL A 257 10.23 13.01 2.20
N ARG A 258 10.71 12.20 3.16
CA ARG A 258 9.86 11.19 3.83
C ARG A 258 8.65 11.85 4.50
N ALA A 259 8.86 12.97 5.20
CA ALA A 259 7.79 13.71 5.86
C ALA A 259 6.74 14.19 4.85
N GLN A 260 7.18 14.85 3.76
CA GLN A 260 6.31 15.29 2.67
C GLN A 260 5.44 14.15 2.13
N ILE A 261 6.04 12.99 1.87
CA ILE A 261 5.31 11.83 1.34
C ILE A 261 4.30 11.28 2.36
N GLY A 262 4.67 11.15 3.63
CA GLY A 262 3.80 10.57 4.64
C GLY A 262 2.62 11.47 5.06
N GLU A 263 2.82 12.79 5.04
CA GLU A 263 1.78 13.78 5.34
C GLU A 263 0.80 13.98 4.19
N ALA A 264 1.25 13.75 2.96
CA ALA A 264 0.45 13.95 1.76
C ALA A 264 -0.88 13.17 1.77
N VAL A 265 -1.83 13.74 1.05
CA VAL A 265 -2.98 12.99 0.51
C VAL A 265 -2.51 12.36 -0.81
N PRO A 266 -2.76 11.06 -1.04
CA PRO A 266 -2.38 10.41 -2.29
C PRO A 266 -2.93 11.17 -3.52
N PRO A 267 -2.13 11.52 -4.53
CA PRO A 267 -2.60 12.25 -5.72
C PRO A 267 -3.79 11.59 -6.41
N LEU A 268 -3.86 10.25 -6.44
CA LEU A 268 -5.01 9.54 -6.99
C LEU A 268 -6.31 9.87 -6.23
N VAL A 269 -6.27 9.91 -4.89
CA VAL A 269 -7.44 10.27 -4.07
C VAL A 269 -7.79 11.74 -4.27
N ALA A 270 -6.80 12.63 -4.28
CA ALA A 270 -7.02 14.05 -4.53
C ALA A 270 -7.71 14.29 -5.88
N LYS A 271 -7.28 13.57 -6.94
CA LYS A 271 -7.91 13.61 -8.26
C LYS A 271 -9.36 13.15 -8.24
N ARG A 272 -9.68 12.03 -7.55
CA ARG A 272 -11.05 11.53 -7.41
C ARG A 272 -11.95 12.50 -6.65
N ILE A 273 -11.44 13.16 -5.61
CA ILE A 273 -12.17 14.22 -4.90
C ILE A 273 -12.40 15.41 -5.83
N ALA A 274 -11.36 15.86 -6.54
CA ALA A 274 -11.43 16.99 -7.45
C ALA A 274 -12.44 16.77 -8.59
N SER A 275 -12.51 15.57 -9.17
CA SER A 275 -13.49 15.29 -10.25
C SER A 275 -14.93 15.46 -9.78
N VAL A 276 -15.25 15.03 -8.55
CA VAL A 276 -16.58 15.25 -7.97
C VAL A 276 -16.83 16.74 -7.72
N LEU A 277 -15.82 17.46 -7.23
CA LEU A 277 -15.97 18.89 -6.99
C LEU A 277 -16.23 19.65 -8.28
N VAL A 278 -15.57 19.29 -9.40
CA VAL A 278 -15.84 19.90 -10.71
C VAL A 278 -17.30 19.70 -11.11
N GLU A 279 -17.83 18.48 -11.04
CA GLU A 279 -19.25 18.22 -11.35
C GLU A 279 -20.20 19.04 -10.47
N VAL A 280 -19.88 19.20 -9.19
CA VAL A 280 -20.71 19.98 -8.26
C VAL A 280 -20.61 21.47 -8.54
N LEU A 281 -19.43 21.98 -8.91
CA LEU A 281 -19.20 23.37 -9.26
C LEU A 281 -19.85 23.74 -10.60
N ASP A 282 -19.87 22.83 -11.57
CA ASP A 282 -20.56 23.04 -12.85
C ASP A 282 -22.10 23.08 -12.67
N ASP A 283 -22.61 22.38 -11.64
CA ASP A 283 -24.03 22.39 -11.27
C ASP A 283 -24.44 23.62 -10.41
N LEU A 284 -23.48 24.44 -9.93
CA LEU A 284 -23.72 25.62 -9.08
C LEU A 284 -24.05 26.87 -9.91
#